data_AF-A0A8J7JWY8-F1
#
_entry.id   AF-A0A8J7JWY8-F1
#
_cell.length_a   1.000
_cell.length_b   1.000
_cell.length_c   1.000
_cell.angle_alpha   90.00
_cell.angle_beta   90.00
_cell.angle_gamma   90.00
#
_symmetry.space_group_name_H-M   'P 1'
#
loop_
_entity.id
_entity.type
_entity.pdbx_description
1 polymer ?
#
loop_
_entity_poly.entity_id
_entity_poly.type
_entity_poly.pdbx_seq_one_letter_code
_entity_poly.pdbx_strand_id
1 'polypeptide(L)'
;MQLKVAESKLPFAPLLLIAPFFLWGTAMVAMKGTIPQTTPLFMAGIRLVPAGLLILLVALFTDRKQPQGWRAWLWIALFGLVDGALFQAFLAEGLVRTGAGLGSVMIDSQPLA
;
A
#
# COMPACT_ATOMS: atom_id res chain seq x y z
N MET A 1 -25.89 -2.43 -18.45
CA MET A 1 -25.26 -2.39 -17.11
C MET A 1 -25.47 -0.98 -16.56
N GLN A 2 -26.45 -0.79 -15.67
CA GLN A 2 -26.74 0.52 -15.07
C GLN A 2 -25.64 0.81 -14.04
N LEU A 3 -24.65 1.63 -14.40
CA LEU A 3 -23.67 2.12 -13.45
C LEU A 3 -24.40 3.05 -12.47
N LYS A 4 -24.72 2.53 -11.29
CA LYS A 4 -25.24 3.33 -10.18
C LYS A 4 -24.10 4.22 -9.70
N VAL A 5 -23.95 5.38 -10.34
CA VAL A 5 -23.02 6.42 -9.91
C VAL A 5 -23.46 6.86 -8.53
N ALA A 6 -22.73 6.43 -7.50
CA ALA A 6 -22.94 6.92 -6.16
C ALA A 6 -22.60 8.41 -6.16
N GLU A 7 -23.63 9.27 -6.11
CA GLU A 7 -23.42 10.71 -5.92
C GLU A 7 -22.69 10.95 -4.59
N SER A 8 -21.39 11.22 -4.67
CA SER A 8 -20.62 11.61 -3.50
C SER A 8 -20.98 13.05 -3.13
N LYS A 9 -21.53 13.24 -1.93
CA LYS A 9 -21.95 14.56 -1.40
C LYS A 9 -20.79 15.51 -1.04
N LEU A 10 -19.54 15.11 -1.28
CA LEU A 10 -18.35 15.88 -0.93
C LEU A 10 -17.78 16.57 -2.17
N PRO A 11 -17.55 17.90 -2.15
CA PRO A 11 -17.03 18.64 -3.31
C PRO A 11 -15.61 18.20 -3.72
N PHE A 12 -14.88 17.53 -2.82
CA PHE A 12 -13.52 17.01 -3.07
C PHE A 12 -13.48 15.50 -3.31
N ALA A 13 -14.62 14.82 -3.47
CA ALA A 13 -14.65 13.39 -3.67
C ALA A 13 -13.81 12.90 -4.87
N PRO A 14 -13.76 13.60 -6.03
CA PRO A 14 -12.87 13.19 -7.11
C PRO A 14 -11.39 13.19 -6.71
N LEU A 15 -10.96 14.18 -5.91
CA LEU A 15 -9.59 14.23 -5.40
C LEU A 15 -9.29 13.06 -4.45
N LEU A 16 -10.23 12.70 -3.57
CA LEU A 16 -10.08 11.54 -2.69
C LEU A 16 -10.01 10.22 -3.45
N LEU A 17 -10.75 10.11 -4.57
CA LEU A 17 -10.72 8.93 -5.43
C LEU A 17 -9.42 8.82 -6.24
N ILE A 18 -8.84 9.94 -6.65
CA ILE A 18 -7.58 9.98 -7.42
C ILE A 18 -6.35 9.88 -6.50
N ALA A 19 -6.46 10.34 -5.26
CA ALA A 19 -5.34 10.43 -4.32
C ALA A 19 -4.54 9.12 -4.14
N PRO A 20 -5.16 7.93 -3.99
CA PRO A 20 -4.40 6.68 -3.89
C PRO A 20 -3.49 6.44 -5.10
N PHE A 21 -3.99 6.62 -6.32
CA PHE A 21 -3.22 6.43 -7.55
C PHE A 21 -2.11 7.45 -7.69
N PHE A 22 -2.40 8.72 -7.37
CA PHE A 22 -1.41 9.80 -7.42
C PHE A 22 -0.27 9.58 -6.41
N LEU A 23 -0.62 9.30 -5.15
CA LEU A 23 0.35 9.07 -4.08
C LEU A 23 1.16 7.79 -4.31
N TRP A 24 0.53 6.75 -4.87
CA TRP A 24 1.21 5.50 -5.20
C TRP A 24 2.18 5.66 -6.38
N GLY A 25 1.75 6.31 -7.46
CA GLY A 25 2.59 6.56 -8.64
C GLY A 25 3.81 7.43 -8.31
N THR A 26 3.62 8.50 -7.53
CA THR A 26 4.73 9.35 -7.06
C THR A 26 5.69 8.59 -6.14
N ALA A 27 5.18 7.71 -5.27
CA ALA A 27 6.02 6.86 -4.43
C ALA A 27 6.91 5.92 -5.27
N MET A 28 6.42 5.36 -6.38
CA MET A 28 7.23 4.49 -7.25
C MET A 28 8.40 5.22 -7.89
N VAL A 29 8.20 6.48 -8.31
CA VAL A 29 9.26 7.32 -8.87
C VAL A 29 10.31 7.61 -7.79
N ALA A 30 9.88 7.99 -6.59
CA ALA A 30 10.78 8.23 -5.47
C ALA A 30 11.59 6.97 -5.11
N MET A 31 10.91 5.82 -5.01
CA MET A 31 11.56 4.53 -4.73
C MET A 31 12.62 4.18 -5.78
N LYS A 32 12.30 4.31 -7.07
CA LYS A 32 13.26 4.04 -8.15
C LYS A 32 14.50 4.93 -8.03
N GLY A 33 14.34 6.19 -7.61
CA GLY A 33 15.45 7.13 -7.41
C GLY A 33 16.36 6.78 -6.21
N THR A 34 15.82 6.09 -5.21
CA THR A 34 16.52 5.74 -3.94
C THR A 34 16.99 4.29 -3.84
N ILE A 35 16.49 3.42 -4.72
CA ILE A 35 16.87 2.01 -4.80
C ILE A 35 18.37 1.82 -5.08
N PRO A 36 19.05 2.61 -5.93
CA PRO A 36 20.50 2.45 -6.14
C PRO A 36 21.35 2.66 -4.87
N GLN A 37 20.83 3.39 -3.89
CA GLN A 37 21.51 3.78 -2.66
C GLN A 37 21.10 2.93 -1.46
N THR A 38 20.08 2.08 -1.61
CA THR A 38 19.50 1.28 -0.53
C THR A 38 19.20 -0.15 -1.00
N THR A 39 18.85 -1.06 -0.11
CA THR A 39 18.39 -2.39 -0.55
C THR A 39 16.87 -2.39 -0.75
N PRO A 40 16.33 -3.16 -1.71
CA PRO A 40 14.88 -3.25 -1.94
C PRO A 40 14.10 -3.62 -0.68
N LEU A 41 14.63 -4.55 0.12
CA LEU A 41 14.01 -4.99 1.37
C LEU A 41 14.03 -3.90 2.45
N PHE A 42 15.13 -3.14 2.54
CA PHE A 42 15.21 -2.01 3.47
C PHE A 42 14.22 -0.90 3.08
N MET A 43 14.11 -0.61 1.78
CA MET A 43 13.15 0.37 1.28
C MET A 43 11.69 -0.05 1.48
N ALA A 44 11.37 -1.34 1.32
CA ALA A 44 10.06 -1.87 1.68
C ALA A 44 9.77 -1.71 3.20
N GLY A 45 10.75 -2.06 4.04
CA GLY A 45 10.64 -1.96 5.49
C GLY A 45 10.43 -0.53 6.01
N ILE A 46 11.22 0.43 5.51
CA ILE A 46 11.13 1.84 5.95
C ILE A 46 9.81 2.51 5.53
N ARG A 47 9.12 1.98 4.51
CA ARG A 47 7.76 2.43 4.15
C ARG A 47 6.72 1.83 5.10
N LEU A 48 6.81 0.54 5.40
CA LEU A 48 5.83 -0.17 6.20
C LEU A 48 5.88 0.18 7.69
N VAL A 49 7.07 0.35 8.28
CA VAL A 49 7.20 0.57 9.73
C VAL A 49 6.55 1.89 10.17
N PRO A 50 6.85 3.06 9.57
CA PRO A 50 6.20 4.31 9.95
C PRO A 50 4.70 4.31 9.64
N ALA A 51 4.29 3.72 8.51
CA ALA A 51 2.88 3.61 8.14
C ALA A 51 2.10 2.74 9.16
N GLY A 52 2.65 1.60 9.55
CA GLY A 52 2.08 0.72 10.57
C GLY A 52 1.98 1.40 11.93
N LEU A 53 3.03 2.12 12.36
CA LEU A 53 3.01 2.90 13.59
C LEU A 53 1.92 3.98 13.58
N LEU A 54 1.77 4.71 12.47
CA LEU A 54 0.71 5.71 12.33
C LEU A 54 -0.69 5.08 12.43
N ILE A 55 -0.92 3.93 11.79
CA ILE A 55 -2.20 3.22 11.89
C ILE A 55 -2.47 2.77 13.32
N LEU A 56 -1.47 2.23 14.02
CA LEU A 56 -1.61 1.82 15.42
C LEU A 56 -1.92 3.03 16.32
N LEU A 57 -1.26 4.17 16.12
CA LEU A 57 -1.56 5.40 16.85
C LEU A 57 -3.02 5.84 16.63
N VAL A 58 -3.49 5.89 15.39
CA VAL A 58 -4.89 6.24 15.08
C VAL A 58 -5.86 5.24 15.70
N ALA A 59 -5.53 3.94 15.69
CA ALA A 59 -6.35 2.91 16.31
C ALA A 59 -6.48 3.10 17.83
N LEU A 60 -5.40 3.54 18.51
CA LEU A 60 -5.42 3.89 19.93
C LEU A 60 -6.34 5.09 20.21
N PHE A 61 -6.32 6.12 19.36
CA PHE A 61 -7.19 7.29 19.52
C PHE A 61 -8.66 7.02 19.20
N THR A 62 -8.96 5.99 18.39
CA THR A 62 -10.32 5.70 17.91
C THR A 62 -11.02 4.59 18.72
N ASP A 63 -10.45 4.18 19.86
CA ASP A 63 -10.97 3.14 20.76
C ASP A 63 -11.42 1.86 20.03
N ARG A 64 -10.62 1.44 19.04
CA ARG A 64 -10.93 0.27 18.21
C ARG A 64 -10.67 -1.01 18.98
N LYS A 65 -11.59 -1.98 18.87
CA LYS A 65 -11.41 -3.33 19.45
C LYS A 65 -10.13 -3.96 18.92
N GLN A 66 -9.22 -4.31 19.82
CA GLN A 66 -7.99 -5.01 19.48
C GLN A 66 -8.27 -6.49 19.10
N PRO A 67 -7.41 -7.09 18.26
CA PRO A 67 -7.53 -8.51 17.92
C PRO A 67 -7.39 -9.39 19.17
N GLN A 68 -8.39 -10.24 19.40
CA GLN A 68 -8.41 -11.15 20.54
C GLN A 68 -8.26 -12.61 20.06
N GLY A 69 -7.40 -13.35 20.76
CA GLY A 69 -7.17 -14.78 20.52
C GLY A 69 -6.07 -15.10 19.51
N TRP A 70 -5.52 -16.32 19.61
CA TRP A 70 -4.38 -16.77 18.81
C TRP A 70 -4.68 -16.83 17.30
N ARG A 71 -5.92 -17.16 16.91
CA ARG A 71 -6.34 -17.22 15.50
C ARG A 71 -6.28 -15.85 14.83
N ALA A 72 -6.67 -14.79 15.53
CA ALA A 72 -6.61 -13.43 14.99
C ALA A 72 -5.17 -13.01 14.73
N TRP A 73 -4.27 -13.27 15.68
CA TRP A 73 -2.85 -13.00 15.54
C TRP A 73 -2.18 -13.84 14.45
N LEU A 74 -2.58 -15.10 14.28
CA LEU A 74 -2.09 -15.94 13.18
C LEU A 74 -2.47 -15.36 11.82
N TRP A 75 -3.72 -14.93 11.64
CA TRP A 75 -4.15 -14.29 10.41
C TRP A 75 -3.43 -12.97 10.15
N ILE A 76 -3.22 -12.14 11.19
CA ILE A 76 -2.45 -10.89 11.08
C ILE A 76 -1.01 -11.19 10.67
N ALA A 77 -0.37 -12.18 11.30
CA ALA A 77 1.00 -12.56 10.97
C ALA A 77 1.11 -13.11 9.54
N LEU A 78 0.17 -13.95 9.12
CA LEU A 78 0.14 -14.50 7.76
C LEU A 78 -0.08 -13.40 6.73
N PHE A 79 -1.01 -12.48 6.98
CA PHE A 79 -1.26 -11.33 6.11
C PHE A 79 -0.02 -10.42 6.04
N GLY A 80 0.58 -10.10 7.18
CA GLY A 80 1.79 -9.30 7.25
C GLY A 80 2.99 -9.95 6.55
N LEU A 81 3.09 -11.28 6.58
CA LEU A 81 4.14 -12.00 5.86
C LEU A 81 3.91 -11.98 4.34
N VAL A 82 2.70 -12.33 3.89
CA VAL A 82 2.40 -12.47 2.46
C VAL A 82 2.29 -11.11 1.77
N ASP A 83 1.49 -10.20 2.31
CA ASP A 83 1.20 -8.91 1.70
C ASP A 83 2.18 -7.82 2.17
N GLY A 84 2.52 -7.82 3.45
CA GLY A 84 3.49 -6.88 3.99
C GLY A 84 4.90 -7.18 3.50
N ALA A 85 5.43 -8.37 3.79
CA ALA A 85 6.84 -8.67 3.51
C ALA A 85 7.07 -9.14 2.07
N LEU A 86 6.43 -10.23 1.64
CA LEU A 86 6.73 -10.85 0.34
C LEU A 86 6.31 -9.95 -0.83
N PHE A 87 5.07 -9.46 -0.83
CA PHE A 87 4.59 -8.59 -1.91
C PHE A 87 5.42 -7.30 -2.02
N GLN A 88 5.68 -6.57 -0.92
CA GLN A 88 6.48 -5.35 -0.99
C GLN A 88 7.94 -5.61 -1.38
N ALA A 89 8.54 -6.71 -0.93
CA ALA A 89 9.91 -7.06 -1.29
C ALA A 89 10.02 -7.41 -2.78
N PHE A 90 9.11 -8.22 -3.31
CA PHE A 90 9.08 -8.57 -4.74
C PHE A 90 8.75 -7.38 -5.62
N LEU A 91 7.87 -6.48 -5.17
CA LEU A 91 7.59 -5.22 -5.85
C LEU A 91 8.84 -4.34 -5.91
N ALA A 92 9.53 -4.16 -4.79
CA ALA A 92 10.74 -3.34 -4.74
C ALA A 92 11.87 -3.94 -5.60
N GLU A 93 12.06 -5.26 -5.57
CA GLU A 93 13.02 -5.97 -6.44
C GLU A 93 12.62 -5.89 -7.92
N GLY A 94 11.34 -6.06 -8.24
CA GLY A 94 10.82 -5.90 -9.60
C GLY A 94 11.04 -4.49 -10.13
N LEU A 95 10.94 -3.47 -9.27
CA LEU A 95 11.21 -2.08 -9.61
C LEU A 95 12.69 -1.81 -9.89
N VAL A 96 13.63 -2.64 -9.40
CA VAL A 96 15.05 -2.57 -9.84
C VAL A 96 15.14 -2.85 -11.34
N ARG A 97 14.39 -3.84 -11.83
CA ARG A 97 14.46 -4.38 -13.19
C ARG A 97 13.50 -3.72 -14.18
N THR A 98 12.53 -2.97 -13.68
CA THR A 98 11.50 -2.29 -14.48
C THR A 98 11.55 -0.77 -14.32
N GLY A 99 10.82 -0.05 -15.19
CA GLY A 99 10.58 1.38 -15.02
C GLY A 99 9.41 1.63 -14.07
N ALA A 100 9.44 2.74 -13.32
CA ALA A 100 8.38 3.09 -12.37
C ALA A 100 6.97 3.16 -13.00
N GLY A 101 6.87 3.65 -14.24
CA GLY A 101 5.59 3.70 -14.97
C GLY A 101 5.04 2.31 -15.32
N LEU A 102 5.88 1.37 -15.76
CA LEU A 102 5.45 -0.01 -16.06
C LEU A 102 5.04 -0.74 -14.79
N GLY A 103 5.79 -0.57 -13.70
CA GLY A 103 5.46 -1.13 -12.39
C GLY A 103 4.12 -0.62 -11.84
N SER A 104 3.85 0.69 -11.96
CA SER A 104 2.56 1.27 -11.56
C SER A 104 1.40 0.68 -12.35
N VAL A 105 1.49 0.66 -13.68
CA VAL A 105 0.41 0.15 -14.54
C VAL A 105 0.08 -1.31 -14.24
N MET A 106 1.10 -2.15 -13.98
CA MET A 106 0.88 -3.55 -13.63
C MET A 106 0.14 -3.72 -12.29
N ILE A 107 0.46 -2.90 -11.30
CA ILE A 107 -0.22 -2.94 -9.98
C ILE A 107 -1.65 -2.42 -10.11
N ASP A 108 -1.83 -1.30 -10.81
CA ASP A 108 -3.16 -0.69 -11.01
C ASP A 108 -4.09 -1.58 -11.85
N SER A 109 -3.52 -2.54 -12.60
CA SER A 109 -4.26 -3.54 -13.39
C SER A 109 -4.61 -4.82 -12.60
N GLN A 110 -4.17 -4.98 -11.36
CA GLN A 110 -4.53 -6.15 -10.52
C GLN A 110 -6.05 -6.43 -10.45
N PRO A 111 -6.96 -5.44 -10.43
CA PRO A 111 -8.40 -5.70 -10.42
C PRO A 111 -8.95 -6.24 -11.75
N LEU A 112 -8.19 -6.19 -12.84
CA LEU A 112 -8.61 -6.64 -14.18
C LEU A 112 -8.30 -8.12 -14.44
N ALA A 113 -7.43 -8.74 -13.63
CA ALA A 113 -7.10 -10.16 -13.68
C ALA A 113 -8.05 -10.98 -12.81
#